data_AF-A0A3S1R2M7-F1
#
_entry.id   AF-A0A3S1R2M7-F1
#
_cell.length_a   1.000
_cell.length_b   1.000
_cell.length_c   1.000
_cell.angle_alpha   90.00
_cell.angle_beta   90.00
_cell.angle_gamma   90.00
#
_symmetry.space_group_name_H-M   'P 1'
#
loop_
_entity.id
_entity.type
_entity.pdbx_description
1 polymer ?
#
loop_
_entity_poly.entity_id
_entity_poly.type
_entity_poly.pdbx_seq_one_letter_code
_entity_poly.pdbx_strand_id
1 'polypeptide(L)'
;ERDRQASGDQTVSMEDSTACIHGSFGSRPPVSPNLLSEPKIVAELAKATVPDMSSIPWDKWIADYSRIRDEIERCFPQHFRQFNKRFLTPGGFHRDIKASKRIWETPNKKANFKPPTTLETDPDIDVSGQKVLTLITVRSNDQFNTTVYGYDDRLRGIHGTRMVLLMNEADIQRFGLTAGQQIDLETHADDGVERRVRGLRVTPYSVPQGNCAGYYPELNPLVPLWHRAKEAHVPAVKSVPVRIVC
;
A
#
# COMPACT_ATOMS: atom_id res chain seq x y z
N GLU A 1 3.53 -2.15 -21.07
CA GLU A 1 3.67 -2.68 -22.45
C GLU A 1 4.78 -1.90 -23.17
N ARG A 2 5.19 -2.28 -24.38
CA ARG A 2 6.05 -1.47 -25.23
C ARG A 2 5.30 -0.19 -25.60
N ASP A 3 5.89 0.94 -25.26
CA ASP A 3 5.37 2.26 -25.58
C ASP A 3 6.30 2.93 -26.60
N ARG A 4 5.86 3.01 -27.86
CA ARG A 4 6.66 3.57 -28.96
C ARG A 4 6.24 5.00 -29.24
N GLN A 5 7.17 5.92 -29.03
CA GLN A 5 6.99 7.36 -29.23
C GLN A 5 7.92 7.86 -30.35
N ALA A 6 7.94 9.18 -30.59
CA ALA A 6 8.73 9.75 -31.69
C ALA A 6 10.24 9.48 -31.57
N SER A 7 10.79 9.40 -30.35
CA SER A 7 12.20 9.03 -30.14
C SER A 7 12.45 7.51 -30.10
N GLY A 8 11.42 6.68 -30.30
CA GLY A 8 11.50 5.22 -30.29
C GLY A 8 10.81 4.59 -29.08
N ASP A 9 11.19 3.36 -28.75
CA ASP A 9 10.66 2.63 -27.60
C ASP A 9 11.08 3.33 -26.30
N GLN A 10 10.08 3.70 -25.48
CA GLN A 10 10.30 4.40 -24.23
C GLN A 10 10.46 3.42 -23.07
N THR A 11 11.23 3.84 -22.06
CA THR A 11 11.47 3.10 -20.82
C THR A 11 11.16 4.01 -19.64
N VAL A 12 10.41 3.49 -18.66
CA VAL A 12 10.15 4.18 -17.40
C VAL A 12 11.22 3.82 -16.36
N SER A 13 11.55 4.76 -15.48
CA SER A 13 12.40 4.51 -14.31
C SER A 13 11.53 4.16 -13.11
N MET A 14 11.94 3.18 -12.32
CA MET A 14 11.30 2.79 -11.05
C MET A 14 12.29 2.98 -9.90
N GLU A 15 11.79 3.33 -8.72
CA GLU A 15 12.54 3.31 -7.45
C GLU A 15 11.96 2.21 -6.56
N ASP A 16 12.80 1.33 -6.02
CA ASP A 16 12.37 0.29 -5.08
C ASP A 16 12.41 0.76 -3.61
N SER A 17 11.99 -0.12 -2.69
CA SER A 17 11.94 0.18 -1.25
C SER A 17 13.30 0.42 -0.60
N THR A 18 14.40 0.16 -1.32
CA THR A 18 15.77 0.36 -0.88
C THR A 18 16.43 1.59 -1.54
N ALA A 19 15.62 2.43 -2.18
CA ALA A 19 16.04 3.63 -2.91
C ALA A 19 16.98 3.31 -4.09
N CYS A 20 16.84 2.11 -4.68
CA CYS A 20 17.50 1.76 -5.93
C CYS A 20 16.62 2.14 -7.12
N ILE A 21 17.20 2.87 -8.06
CA ILE A 21 16.55 3.34 -9.29
C ILE A 21 17.05 2.52 -10.47
N HIS A 22 16.12 1.94 -11.23
CA HIS A 22 16.43 1.13 -12.40
C HIS A 22 15.35 1.27 -13.50
N GLY A 23 15.69 0.84 -14.71
CA GLY A 23 14.74 0.79 -15.83
C GLY A 23 13.68 -0.30 -15.66
N SER A 24 12.46 0.01 -16.12
CA SER A 24 11.38 -0.94 -16.36
C SER A 24 11.04 -0.95 -17.84
N PHE A 25 11.28 -2.09 -18.48
CA PHE A 25 11.20 -2.22 -19.93
C PHE A 25 9.91 -2.90 -20.34
N GLY A 26 9.14 -2.25 -21.20
CA GLY A 26 8.01 -2.89 -21.86
C GLY A 26 8.51 -3.93 -22.87
N SER A 27 8.04 -5.17 -22.80
CA SER A 27 8.38 -6.23 -23.78
C SER A 27 7.18 -6.66 -24.64
N ARG A 28 5.97 -6.57 -24.09
CA ARG A 28 4.72 -6.99 -24.74
C ARG A 28 4.11 -5.84 -25.56
N PRO A 29 3.48 -6.11 -26.71
CA PRO A 29 2.73 -5.08 -27.43
C PRO A 29 1.56 -4.56 -26.58
N PRO A 30 1.09 -3.31 -26.80
CA PRO A 30 -0.14 -2.80 -26.21
C PRO A 30 -1.32 -3.74 -26.47
N VAL A 31 -2.17 -3.95 -25.48
CA VAL A 31 -3.37 -4.79 -25.61
C VAL A 31 -4.46 -4.16 -26.48
N SER A 32 -4.35 -2.86 -26.76
CA SER A 32 -5.28 -2.09 -27.59
C SER A 32 -4.54 -0.91 -28.23
N PRO A 33 -4.89 -0.51 -29.47
CA PRO A 33 -4.37 0.72 -30.08
C PRO A 33 -4.81 1.99 -29.33
N ASN A 34 -5.87 1.89 -28.51
CA ASN A 34 -6.37 3.01 -27.69
C ASN A 34 -5.72 3.07 -26.30
N LEU A 35 -4.88 2.09 -25.95
CA LEU A 35 -4.17 2.11 -24.67
C LEU A 35 -3.06 3.17 -24.73
N LEU A 36 -3.18 4.18 -23.89
CA LEU A 36 -2.17 5.22 -23.72
C LEU A 36 -1.28 4.88 -22.52
N SER A 37 -0.01 5.25 -22.59
CA SER A 37 0.91 5.19 -21.45
C SER A 37 0.56 6.23 -20.40
N GLU A 38 0.93 5.97 -19.14
CA GLU A 38 0.65 6.89 -18.03
C GLU A 38 1.20 8.31 -18.27
N PRO A 39 2.46 8.52 -18.72
CA PRO A 39 2.94 9.86 -19.04
C PRO A 39 2.12 10.56 -20.13
N LYS A 40 1.63 9.79 -21.13
CA LYS A 40 0.78 10.33 -22.18
C LYS A 40 -0.60 10.73 -21.65
N ILE A 41 -1.22 9.90 -20.80
CA ILE A 41 -2.51 10.23 -20.16
C ILE A 41 -2.38 11.53 -19.36
N VAL A 42 -1.33 11.67 -18.53
CA VAL A 42 -1.09 12.87 -17.74
C VAL A 42 -0.92 14.10 -18.64
N ALA A 43 -0.12 13.98 -19.70
CA ALA A 43 0.10 15.08 -20.65
C ALA A 43 -1.17 15.49 -21.40
N GLU A 44 -1.97 14.55 -21.89
CA GLU A 44 -3.23 14.86 -22.57
C GLU A 44 -4.23 15.53 -21.62
N LEU A 45 -4.33 15.07 -20.37
CA LEU A 45 -5.17 15.72 -19.36
C LEU A 45 -4.68 17.14 -19.05
N ALA A 46 -3.38 17.35 -18.90
CA ALA A 46 -2.83 18.69 -18.65
C ALA A 46 -3.12 19.64 -19.81
N LYS A 47 -2.91 19.19 -21.06
CA LYS A 47 -3.24 19.96 -22.27
C LYS A 47 -4.73 20.27 -22.36
N ALA A 48 -5.61 19.36 -21.95
CA ALA A 48 -7.05 19.56 -22.00
C ALA A 48 -7.60 20.46 -20.89
N THR A 49 -6.97 20.49 -19.72
CA THR A 49 -7.54 21.12 -18.52
C THR A 49 -6.87 22.44 -18.12
N VAL A 50 -5.57 22.59 -18.40
CA VAL A 50 -4.79 23.77 -18.01
C VAL A 50 -3.86 24.28 -19.14
N PRO A 51 -4.32 24.33 -20.42
CA PRO A 51 -3.45 24.65 -21.55
C PRO A 51 -2.74 26.01 -21.41
N ASP A 52 -3.46 27.04 -20.97
CA ASP A 52 -2.93 28.41 -20.89
C ASP A 52 -2.16 28.68 -19.59
N MET A 53 -2.16 27.72 -18.66
CA MET A 53 -1.50 27.85 -17.35
C MET A 53 -0.20 27.04 -17.28
N SER A 54 0.12 26.26 -18.32
CA SER A 54 1.26 25.34 -18.32
C SER A 54 2.36 25.80 -19.27
N SER A 55 3.56 26.04 -18.73
CA SER A 55 4.77 26.28 -19.54
C SER A 55 5.50 24.99 -19.92
N ILE A 56 4.96 23.83 -19.54
CA ILE A 56 5.62 22.54 -19.77
C ILE A 56 5.40 22.13 -21.23
N PRO A 57 6.47 21.81 -21.98
CA PRO A 57 6.34 21.34 -23.35
C PRO A 57 5.91 19.87 -23.39
N TRP A 58 4.66 19.60 -23.02
CA TRP A 58 4.08 18.27 -22.83
C TRP A 58 4.36 17.32 -24.00
N ASP A 59 4.11 17.77 -25.22
CA ASP A 59 4.34 16.96 -26.43
C ASP A 59 5.81 16.53 -26.59
N LYS A 60 6.75 17.39 -26.17
CA LYS A 60 8.18 17.05 -26.20
C LYS A 60 8.52 16.02 -25.13
N TRP A 61 7.93 16.13 -23.94
CA TRP A 61 8.19 15.21 -22.83
C TRP A 61 7.61 13.82 -23.09
N ILE A 62 6.43 13.71 -23.72
CA ILE A 62 5.87 12.41 -24.10
C ILE A 62 6.57 11.81 -25.32
N ALA A 63 7.12 12.65 -26.20
CA ALA A 63 7.89 12.18 -27.35
C ALA A 63 9.21 11.51 -26.93
N ASP A 64 9.75 11.88 -25.77
CA ASP A 64 11.02 11.39 -25.23
C ASP A 64 11.08 11.52 -23.68
N TYR A 65 10.95 10.38 -23.00
CA TYR A 65 10.96 10.31 -21.52
C TYR A 65 12.30 10.68 -20.91
N SER A 66 13.38 10.77 -21.69
CA SER A 66 14.66 11.27 -21.19
C SER A 66 14.54 12.69 -20.66
N ARG A 67 13.67 13.51 -21.26
CA ARG A 67 13.44 14.91 -20.86
C ARG A 67 12.81 15.02 -19.48
N ILE A 68 11.90 14.10 -19.14
CA ILE A 68 11.31 14.03 -17.79
C ILE A 68 12.41 13.75 -16.77
N ARG A 69 13.31 12.82 -17.07
CA ARG A 69 14.44 12.49 -16.19
C ARG A 69 15.49 13.60 -16.11
N ASP A 70 15.73 14.34 -17.18
CA ASP A 70 16.60 15.53 -17.16
C ASP A 70 16.05 16.60 -16.23
N GLU A 71 14.72 16.79 -16.19
CA GLU A 71 14.08 17.74 -15.27
C GLU A 71 14.11 17.26 -13.82
N ILE A 72 13.95 15.95 -13.57
CA ILE A 72 14.16 15.36 -12.24
C ILE A 72 15.61 15.58 -11.79
N GLU A 73 16.59 15.34 -12.68
CA GLU A 73 18.01 15.60 -12.41
C GLU A 73 18.26 17.08 -12.14
N ARG A 74 17.65 18.00 -12.89
CA ARG A 74 17.76 19.45 -12.67
C ARG A 74 17.24 19.86 -11.29
N CYS A 75 16.13 19.27 -10.84
CA CYS A 75 15.54 19.57 -9.53
C CYS A 75 16.35 18.97 -8.36
N PHE A 76 16.92 17.78 -8.57
CA PHE A 76 17.60 17.01 -7.51
C PHE A 76 18.98 16.49 -7.99
N PRO A 77 19.90 17.38 -8.38
CA PRO A 77 21.14 16.98 -9.06
C PRO A 77 22.03 16.09 -8.19
N GLN A 78 22.04 16.29 -6.87
CA GLN A 78 22.80 15.46 -5.94
C GLN A 78 22.31 13.99 -5.89
N HIS A 79 21.04 13.75 -6.15
CA HIS A 79 20.44 12.40 -6.08
C HIS A 79 20.44 11.72 -7.45
N PHE A 80 20.18 12.48 -8.50
CA PHE A 80 19.90 11.96 -9.84
C PHE A 80 20.95 12.34 -10.88
N ARG A 81 22.14 12.83 -10.50
CA ARG A 81 23.25 13.11 -11.45
C ARG A 81 23.41 12.00 -12.47
N GLN A 82 23.46 12.36 -13.76
CA GLN A 82 23.53 11.46 -14.91
C GLN A 82 22.38 10.44 -14.93
N PHE A 83 21.14 10.87 -14.66
CA PHE A 83 19.99 9.99 -14.48
C PHE A 83 19.83 9.08 -15.69
N ASN A 84 19.69 9.66 -16.89
CA ASN A 84 19.48 8.94 -18.14
C ASN A 84 20.56 7.88 -18.43
N LYS A 85 21.78 8.07 -17.92
CA LYS A 85 22.86 7.09 -18.05
C LYS A 85 22.78 5.99 -16.99
N ARG A 86 22.53 6.36 -15.73
CA ARG A 86 22.69 5.45 -14.59
C ARG A 86 21.52 4.49 -14.39
N PHE A 87 20.29 4.87 -14.74
CA PHE A 87 19.13 4.00 -14.52
C PHE A 87 19.14 2.74 -15.42
N LEU A 88 19.94 2.76 -16.48
CA LEU A 88 20.17 1.63 -17.38
C LEU A 88 21.38 0.76 -16.98
N THR A 89 22.17 1.19 -15.99
CA THR A 89 23.23 0.34 -15.45
C THR A 89 22.61 -0.96 -14.91
N PRO A 90 23.18 -2.14 -15.20
CA PRO A 90 22.70 -3.39 -14.60
C PRO A 90 22.63 -3.30 -13.08
N GLY A 91 21.46 -3.61 -12.51
CA GLY A 91 21.18 -3.45 -11.08
C GLY A 91 20.80 -2.03 -10.64
N GLY A 92 20.74 -1.07 -11.56
CA GLY A 92 20.34 0.31 -11.30
C GLY A 92 21.41 1.14 -10.58
N PHE A 93 20.96 2.21 -9.94
CA PHE A 93 21.78 3.03 -9.05
C PHE A 93 21.02 3.39 -7.78
N HIS A 94 21.72 3.50 -6.67
CA HIS A 94 21.10 3.89 -5.41
C HIS A 94 21.17 5.41 -5.20
N ARG A 95 20.13 5.97 -4.58
CA ARG A 95 20.23 7.27 -3.93
C ARG A 95 21.10 7.16 -2.69
N ASP A 96 21.76 8.26 -2.35
CA ASP A 96 22.57 8.33 -1.15
C ASP A 96 21.67 8.39 0.09
N ILE A 97 21.60 7.27 0.83
CA ILE A 97 20.92 7.20 2.13
C ILE A 97 21.92 7.54 3.22
N LYS A 98 22.06 8.83 3.54
CA LYS A 98 23.04 9.34 4.54
C LYS A 98 22.98 8.62 5.89
N ALA A 99 21.78 8.26 6.34
CA ALA A 99 21.57 7.55 7.59
C ALA A 99 22.27 6.18 7.63
N SER A 100 22.39 5.46 6.51
CA SER A 100 23.09 4.17 6.46
C SER A 100 24.61 4.30 6.68
N LYS A 101 25.14 5.52 6.47
CA LYS A 101 26.53 5.90 6.72
C LYS A 101 26.70 6.63 8.06
N ARG A 102 25.67 6.62 8.92
CA ARG A 102 25.63 7.36 10.20
C ARG A 102 25.83 8.88 10.05
N ILE A 103 25.47 9.43 8.89
CA ILE A 103 25.46 10.86 8.64
C ILE A 103 24.05 11.36 8.95
N TRP A 104 23.89 12.10 10.05
CA TRP A 104 22.60 12.59 10.52
C TRP A 104 22.41 14.06 10.13
N GLU A 105 21.35 14.34 9.38
CA GLU A 105 20.98 15.71 9.00
C GLU A 105 20.11 16.41 10.05
N THR A 106 20.19 15.96 11.30
CA THR A 106 19.58 16.59 12.47
C THR A 106 20.36 17.85 12.89
N PRO A 107 19.76 18.79 13.63
CA PRO A 107 20.46 19.99 14.10
C PRO A 107 21.73 19.70 14.92
N ASN A 108 21.73 18.62 15.71
CA ASN A 108 22.86 18.19 16.54
C ASN A 108 23.80 17.18 15.86
N LYS A 109 23.56 16.84 14.58
CA LYS A 109 24.34 15.88 13.78
C LYS A 109 24.42 14.47 14.40
N LYS A 110 23.45 14.09 15.23
CA LYS A 110 23.34 12.77 15.88
C LYS A 110 21.97 12.14 15.65
N ALA A 111 21.88 10.83 15.86
CA ALA A 111 20.60 10.15 16.01
C ALA A 111 19.88 10.70 17.25
N ASN A 112 18.58 11.00 17.10
CA ASN A 112 17.75 11.50 18.20
C ASN A 112 16.82 10.38 18.66
N PHE A 113 17.00 9.93 19.90
CA PHE A 113 16.11 8.99 20.55
C PHE A 113 14.83 9.71 20.99
N LYS A 114 13.67 9.19 20.56
CA LYS A 114 12.36 9.68 20.97
C LYS A 114 11.65 8.57 21.74
N PRO A 115 11.40 8.72 23.05
CA PRO A 115 10.59 7.75 23.78
C PRO A 115 9.13 7.83 23.31
N PRO A 116 8.39 6.70 23.31
CA PRO A 116 6.95 6.74 23.06
C PRO A 116 6.26 7.53 24.17
N THR A 117 5.23 8.30 23.82
CA THR A 117 4.41 9.03 24.80
C THR A 117 3.32 8.15 25.42
N THR A 118 2.97 7.03 24.77
CA THR A 118 2.01 6.04 25.25
C THR A 118 2.33 4.67 24.64
N LEU A 119 1.92 3.60 25.31
CA LEU A 119 1.92 2.22 24.78
C LEU A 119 0.50 1.76 24.39
N GLU A 120 -0.51 2.58 24.62
CA GLU A 120 -1.88 2.30 24.23
C GLU A 120 -2.03 2.43 22.71
N THR A 121 -2.45 1.35 22.07
CA THR A 121 -2.64 1.30 20.62
C THR A 121 -3.85 2.12 20.18
N ASP A 122 -4.90 2.11 20.99
CA ASP A 122 -6.21 2.69 20.68
C ASP A 122 -6.66 3.64 21.81
N PRO A 123 -5.98 4.79 22.04
CA PRO A 123 -6.26 5.67 23.17
C PRO A 123 -7.65 6.35 23.10
N ASP A 124 -8.27 6.36 21.91
CA ASP A 124 -9.53 7.04 21.64
C ASP A 124 -10.73 6.07 21.59
N ILE A 125 -10.52 4.77 21.86
CA ILE A 125 -11.55 3.73 21.81
C ILE A 125 -11.44 2.83 23.05
N ASP A 126 -12.54 2.62 23.78
CA ASP A 126 -12.56 1.64 24.86
C ASP A 126 -12.56 0.20 24.32
N VAL A 127 -11.39 -0.43 24.36
CA VAL A 127 -11.16 -1.81 23.93
C VAL A 127 -11.10 -2.81 25.10
N SER A 128 -11.46 -2.39 26.32
CA SER A 128 -11.37 -3.24 27.52
C SER A 128 -12.42 -4.36 27.58
N GLY A 129 -13.45 -4.28 26.74
CA GLY A 129 -14.54 -5.25 26.69
C GLY A 129 -14.10 -6.64 26.23
N GLN A 130 -14.54 -7.69 26.94
CA GLN A 130 -14.21 -9.09 26.61
C GLN A 130 -14.71 -9.55 25.23
N LYS A 131 -15.63 -8.80 24.61
CA LYS A 131 -16.20 -9.08 23.29
C LYS A 131 -15.49 -8.34 22.15
N VAL A 132 -14.50 -7.52 22.45
CA VAL A 132 -13.73 -6.76 21.46
C VAL A 132 -12.51 -7.59 21.05
N LEU A 133 -12.26 -7.62 19.74
CA LEU A 133 -11.06 -8.21 19.15
C LEU A 133 -10.28 -7.12 18.42
N THR A 134 -8.96 -7.27 18.39
CA THR A 134 -8.10 -6.45 17.53
C THR A 134 -7.92 -7.13 16.17
N LEU A 135 -8.43 -6.50 15.11
CA LEU A 135 -8.30 -7.00 13.75
C LEU A 135 -7.00 -6.53 13.10
N ILE A 136 -6.26 -7.50 12.55
CA ILE A 136 -5.19 -7.26 11.58
C ILE A 136 -5.64 -7.65 10.17
N THR A 137 -5.52 -6.73 9.22
CA THR A 137 -5.68 -7.09 7.81
C THR A 137 -4.41 -7.76 7.28
N VAL A 138 -4.52 -8.78 6.43
CA VAL A 138 -3.37 -9.43 5.78
C VAL A 138 -3.63 -9.60 4.29
N ARG A 139 -2.58 -9.87 3.53
CA ARG A 139 -2.70 -10.26 2.11
C ARG A 139 -2.58 -11.78 2.01
N SER A 140 -3.31 -12.36 1.07
CA SER A 140 -3.16 -13.76 0.71
C SER A 140 -1.90 -13.97 -0.15
N ASN A 141 -1.50 -15.23 -0.34
CA ASN A 141 -0.45 -15.59 -1.27
C ASN A 141 -0.74 -15.13 -2.72
N ASP A 142 -1.95 -15.39 -3.22
CA ASP A 142 -2.34 -15.10 -4.62
C ASP A 142 -2.88 -13.67 -4.79
N GLN A 143 -2.13 -12.70 -4.27
CA GLN A 143 -2.52 -11.29 -4.28
C GLN A 143 -1.32 -10.37 -4.33
N PHE A 144 -1.46 -9.25 -5.03
CA PHE A 144 -0.55 -8.11 -4.90
C PHE A 144 -1.35 -6.83 -4.66
N ASN A 145 -1.18 -6.23 -3.48
CA ASN A 145 -2.00 -5.09 -3.04
C ASN A 145 -3.50 -5.35 -3.25
N THR A 146 -4.23 -4.50 -3.96
CA THR A 146 -5.68 -4.66 -4.22
C THR A 146 -5.98 -5.66 -5.33
N THR A 147 -4.98 -6.08 -6.10
CA THR A 147 -5.16 -7.01 -7.21
C THR A 147 -5.18 -8.43 -6.69
N VAL A 148 -6.35 -9.06 -6.74
CA VAL A 148 -6.56 -10.45 -6.38
C VAL A 148 -6.37 -11.31 -7.62
N TYR A 149 -5.42 -12.25 -7.57
CA TYR A 149 -5.15 -13.18 -8.66
C TYR A 149 -5.89 -14.51 -8.50
N GLY A 150 -6.26 -14.86 -7.27
CA GLY A 150 -6.95 -16.10 -6.95
C GLY A 150 -7.61 -16.10 -5.57
N TYR A 151 -8.37 -17.16 -5.31
CA TYR A 151 -9.14 -17.36 -4.07
C TYR A 151 -8.53 -18.42 -3.15
N ASP A 152 -7.31 -18.86 -3.46
CA ASP A 152 -6.57 -19.83 -2.68
C ASP A 152 -5.38 -19.17 -1.98
N ASP A 153 -5.28 -19.36 -0.67
CA ASP A 153 -4.13 -18.98 0.14
C ASP A 153 -3.44 -20.22 0.66
N ARG A 154 -2.45 -20.69 -0.11
CA ARG A 154 -1.67 -21.90 0.19
C ARG A 154 -0.90 -21.78 1.51
N LEU A 155 -0.52 -20.57 1.91
CA LEU A 155 0.21 -20.32 3.15
C LEU A 155 -0.67 -20.48 4.39
N ARG A 156 -2.00 -20.41 4.22
CA ARG A 156 -2.99 -20.50 5.32
C ARG A 156 -3.96 -21.66 5.19
N GLY A 157 -3.83 -22.47 4.13
CA GLY A 157 -4.73 -23.61 3.87
C GLY A 157 -6.16 -23.19 3.54
N ILE A 158 -6.34 -22.01 2.94
CA ILE A 158 -7.66 -21.45 2.65
C ILE A 158 -7.95 -21.60 1.16
N HIS A 159 -9.11 -22.15 0.85
CA HIS A 159 -9.48 -22.52 -0.51
C HIS A 159 -10.84 -21.96 -0.91
N GLY A 160 -10.92 -21.49 -2.15
CA GLY A 160 -12.16 -21.07 -2.82
C GLY A 160 -12.88 -19.86 -2.21
N THR A 161 -12.27 -19.15 -1.25
CA THR A 161 -12.87 -17.97 -0.63
C THR A 161 -11.84 -17.07 0.04
N ARG A 162 -12.18 -15.79 0.15
CA ARG A 162 -11.45 -14.76 0.91
C ARG A 162 -12.29 -14.19 2.06
N MET A 163 -13.54 -14.62 2.18
CA MET A 163 -14.44 -14.20 3.26
C MET A 163 -14.20 -15.09 4.49
N VAL A 164 -13.10 -14.83 5.18
CA VAL A 164 -12.66 -15.59 6.36
C VAL A 164 -12.30 -14.66 7.50
N LEU A 165 -12.54 -15.13 8.73
CA LEU A 165 -11.98 -14.54 9.93
C LEU A 165 -11.07 -15.58 10.59
N LEU A 166 -9.78 -15.32 10.55
CA LEU A 166 -8.74 -16.12 11.20
C LEU A 166 -8.77 -15.82 12.70
N MET A 167 -9.03 -16.84 13.52
CA MET A 167 -9.23 -16.67 14.95
C MET A 167 -8.47 -17.72 15.75
N ASN A 168 -8.03 -17.35 16.95
CA ASN A 168 -7.50 -18.28 17.92
C ASN A 168 -8.59 -19.27 18.37
N GLU A 169 -8.24 -20.54 18.58
CA GLU A 169 -9.21 -21.55 19.03
C GLU A 169 -9.86 -21.22 20.38
N ALA A 170 -9.10 -20.64 21.31
CA ALA A 170 -9.64 -20.23 22.61
C ALA A 170 -10.62 -19.06 22.48
N ASP A 171 -10.40 -18.16 21.51
CA ASP A 171 -11.37 -17.12 21.21
C ASP A 171 -12.63 -17.71 20.57
N ILE A 172 -12.48 -18.61 19.59
CA ILE A 172 -13.62 -19.32 19.00
C ILE A 172 -14.50 -19.94 20.11
N GLN A 173 -13.88 -20.61 21.08
CA GLN A 173 -14.58 -21.16 22.25
C GLN A 173 -15.18 -20.08 23.16
N ARG A 174 -14.42 -19.02 23.48
CA ARG A 174 -14.86 -17.88 24.31
C ARG A 174 -16.10 -17.19 23.74
N PHE A 175 -16.18 -17.08 22.41
CA PHE A 175 -17.31 -16.50 21.69
C PHE A 175 -18.44 -17.51 21.41
N GLY A 176 -18.28 -18.79 21.81
CA GLY A 176 -19.27 -19.84 21.58
C GLY A 176 -19.45 -20.19 20.09
N LEU A 177 -18.43 -19.95 19.28
CA LEU A 177 -18.44 -20.18 17.83
C LEU A 177 -17.92 -21.57 17.49
N THR A 178 -18.15 -21.98 16.24
CA THR A 178 -17.59 -23.21 15.67
C THR A 178 -16.78 -22.91 14.41
N ALA A 179 -15.75 -23.73 14.13
CA ALA A 179 -15.00 -23.62 12.89
C ALA A 179 -15.92 -23.82 11.69
N GLY A 180 -15.81 -22.94 10.69
CA GLY A 180 -16.67 -22.94 9.50
C GLY A 180 -17.97 -22.15 9.65
N GLN A 181 -18.35 -21.74 10.86
CA GLN A 181 -19.52 -20.90 11.09
C GLN A 181 -19.38 -19.57 10.33
N GLN A 182 -20.48 -19.11 9.72
CA GLN A 182 -20.53 -17.78 9.14
C GLN A 182 -20.93 -16.78 10.21
N ILE A 183 -20.17 -15.68 10.29
CA ILE A 183 -20.40 -14.59 11.22
C ILE A 183 -20.39 -13.25 10.51
N ASP A 184 -20.94 -12.25 11.19
CA ASP A 184 -20.80 -10.86 10.81
C ASP A 184 -19.83 -10.15 11.75
N LEU A 185 -18.96 -9.32 11.18
CA LEU A 185 -17.97 -8.53 11.90
C LEU A 185 -18.29 -7.05 11.76
N GLU A 186 -18.25 -6.32 12.87
CA GLU A 186 -18.54 -4.90 12.92
C GLU A 186 -17.42 -4.15 13.64
N THR A 187 -17.12 -2.92 13.20
CA THR A 187 -16.16 -2.06 13.89
C THR A 187 -16.66 -1.68 15.27
N HIS A 188 -15.80 -1.82 16.28
CA HIS A 188 -16.03 -1.35 17.65
C HIS A 188 -15.47 0.06 17.81
N ALA A 189 -16.11 1.02 17.16
CA ALA A 189 -15.75 2.43 17.22
C ALA A 189 -17.02 3.27 17.02
N ASP A 190 -17.15 4.39 17.74
CA ASP A 190 -18.32 5.27 17.61
C ASP A 190 -17.95 6.53 16.83
N ASP A 191 -18.25 6.51 15.54
CA ASP A 191 -18.18 7.67 14.64
C ASP A 191 -19.51 7.93 13.93
N GLY A 192 -20.59 7.32 14.43
CA GLY A 192 -21.92 7.40 13.82
C GLY A 192 -22.05 6.66 12.48
N VAL A 193 -21.07 5.87 12.04
CA VAL A 193 -21.13 5.11 10.78
C VAL A 193 -21.15 3.61 11.05
N GLU A 194 -22.19 2.92 10.58
CA GLU A 194 -22.25 1.46 10.62
C GLU A 194 -21.21 0.86 9.66
N ARG A 195 -20.28 0.08 10.22
CA ARG A 195 -19.20 -0.58 9.48
C ARG A 195 -19.26 -2.07 9.70
N ARG A 196 -19.90 -2.78 8.78
CA ARG A 196 -20.12 -4.22 8.89
C ARG A 196 -19.68 -4.97 7.65
N VAL A 197 -19.00 -6.09 7.86
CA VAL A 197 -18.72 -7.09 6.83
C VAL A 197 -19.43 -8.37 7.20
N ARG A 198 -20.20 -8.93 6.27
CA ARG A 198 -21.06 -10.08 6.51
C ARG A 198 -20.51 -11.37 5.92
N GLY A 199 -20.92 -12.50 6.49
CA GLY A 199 -20.65 -13.83 5.92
C GLY A 199 -19.19 -14.25 5.97
N LEU A 200 -18.45 -13.83 7.00
CA LEU A 200 -17.08 -14.26 7.22
C LEU A 200 -17.07 -15.67 7.82
N ARG A 201 -16.30 -16.58 7.22
CA ARG A 201 -16.13 -17.93 7.75
C ARG A 201 -15.11 -17.94 8.88
N VAL A 202 -15.54 -18.31 10.08
CA VAL A 202 -14.66 -18.56 11.23
C VAL A 202 -13.66 -19.65 10.86
N THR A 203 -12.37 -19.32 10.89
CA THR A 203 -11.29 -20.21 10.47
C THR A 203 -10.24 -20.25 11.59
N PRO A 204 -10.05 -21.40 12.26
CA PRO A 204 -9.00 -21.54 13.27
C PRO A 204 -7.62 -21.20 12.69
N TYR A 205 -6.87 -20.38 13.40
CA TYR A 205 -5.52 -19.99 13.02
C TYR A 205 -4.70 -19.57 14.25
N SER A 206 -3.38 -19.67 14.15
CA SER A 206 -2.46 -19.28 15.22
C SER A 206 -2.25 -17.76 15.28
N VAL A 207 -3.33 -17.01 15.46
CA VAL A 207 -3.29 -15.60 15.88
C VAL A 207 -3.27 -15.54 17.43
N PRO A 208 -2.61 -14.55 18.05
CA PRO A 208 -2.68 -14.37 19.49
C PRO A 208 -4.13 -14.18 19.99
N GLN A 209 -4.44 -14.65 21.20
CA GLN A 209 -5.76 -14.45 21.80
C GLN A 209 -6.14 -12.97 21.88
N GLY A 210 -7.42 -12.66 21.75
CA GLY A 210 -7.93 -11.28 21.68
C GLY A 210 -7.69 -10.61 20.33
N ASN A 211 -7.06 -11.29 19.37
CA ASN A 211 -6.81 -10.78 18.03
C ASN A 211 -7.52 -11.66 16.99
N CYS A 212 -7.79 -11.08 15.83
CA CYS A 212 -8.25 -11.80 14.67
C CYS A 212 -7.57 -11.25 13.41
N ALA A 213 -7.57 -12.03 12.34
CA ALA A 213 -7.04 -11.60 11.06
C ALA A 213 -8.00 -11.89 9.92
N GLY A 214 -7.93 -11.09 8.86
CA GLY A 214 -8.65 -11.40 7.63
C GLY A 214 -8.09 -10.63 6.45
N TYR A 215 -8.64 -10.87 5.27
CA TYR A 215 -8.01 -10.39 4.06
C TYR A 215 -8.30 -8.92 3.75
N TYR A 216 -7.25 -8.23 3.32
CA TYR A 216 -7.34 -7.02 2.55
C TYR A 216 -7.65 -7.38 1.08
N PRO A 217 -8.51 -6.67 0.35
CA PRO A 217 -9.28 -5.49 0.77
C PRO A 217 -10.65 -5.83 1.40
N GLU A 218 -11.01 -7.10 1.56
CA GLU A 218 -12.34 -7.53 2.02
C GLU A 218 -12.78 -6.86 3.33
N LEU A 219 -11.82 -6.62 4.23
CA LEU A 219 -12.06 -6.00 5.53
C LEU A 219 -11.80 -4.48 5.59
N ASN A 220 -11.49 -3.83 4.46
CA ASN A 220 -11.39 -2.36 4.42
C ASN A 220 -12.64 -1.62 4.90
N PRO A 221 -13.89 -2.10 4.68
CA PRO A 221 -15.09 -1.43 5.20
C PRO A 221 -15.11 -1.26 6.72
N LEU A 222 -14.33 -2.06 7.47
CA LEU A 222 -14.24 -2.00 8.92
C LEU A 222 -13.29 -0.91 9.43
N VAL A 223 -12.50 -0.27 8.56
CA VAL A 223 -11.47 0.70 8.98
C VAL A 223 -12.11 2.07 9.20
N PRO A 224 -12.11 2.63 10.43
CA PRO A 224 -12.54 4.00 10.65
C PRO A 224 -11.49 4.98 10.09
N LEU A 225 -11.89 5.84 9.15
CA LEU A 225 -10.95 6.76 8.47
C LEU A 225 -10.37 7.86 9.39
N TRP A 226 -11.08 8.18 10.48
CA TRP A 226 -10.58 9.11 11.49
C TRP A 226 -9.53 8.45 12.39
N HIS A 227 -9.55 7.12 12.51
CA HIS A 227 -8.62 6.36 13.32
C HIS A 227 -7.33 6.10 12.53
N ARG A 228 -6.32 6.96 12.78
CA ARG A 228 -5.08 7.03 12.00
C ARG A 228 -3.94 7.61 12.82
N ALA A 229 -2.72 7.43 12.35
CA ALA A 229 -1.55 8.07 12.91
C ALA A 229 -1.73 9.61 12.95
N LYS A 230 -1.41 10.24 14.09
CA LYS A 230 -1.62 11.68 14.34
C LYS A 230 -0.93 12.57 13.30
N GLU A 231 0.31 12.27 12.96
CA GLU A 231 1.13 13.09 12.04
C GLU A 231 1.03 12.62 10.59
N ALA A 232 1.24 11.33 10.33
CA ALA A 232 1.32 10.78 8.97
C ALA A 232 -0.05 10.49 8.34
N HIS A 233 -1.14 10.55 9.12
CA HIS A 233 -2.50 10.22 8.69
C HIS A 233 -2.66 8.81 8.07
N VAL A 234 -1.74 7.89 8.36
CA VAL A 234 -1.83 6.47 7.94
C VAL A 234 -2.92 5.77 8.76
N PRO A 235 -3.95 5.16 8.14
CA PRO A 235 -5.02 4.47 8.86
C PRO A 235 -4.51 3.26 9.66
N ALA A 236 -5.09 2.99 10.83
CA ALA A 236 -4.66 1.88 11.70
C ALA A 236 -5.20 0.51 11.25
N VAL A 237 -4.95 0.13 9.99
CA VAL A 237 -5.44 -1.14 9.39
C VAL A 237 -4.86 -2.42 10.01
N LYS A 238 -3.97 -2.29 11.00
CA LYS A 238 -3.35 -3.38 11.77
C LYS A 238 -3.74 -3.36 13.26
N SER A 239 -4.67 -2.50 13.66
CA SER A 239 -5.26 -2.52 14.98
C SER A 239 -6.65 -1.93 14.88
N VAL A 240 -7.56 -2.63 14.19
CA VAL A 240 -8.95 -2.17 14.08
C VAL A 240 -9.76 -2.86 15.17
N PRO A 241 -10.31 -2.14 16.16
CA PRO A 241 -11.21 -2.76 17.14
C PRO A 241 -12.48 -3.24 16.45
N VAL A 242 -12.85 -4.49 16.67
CA VAL A 242 -14.02 -5.12 16.06
C VAL A 242 -14.78 -5.99 17.05
N ARG A 243 -16.05 -6.26 16.75
CA ARG A 243 -16.93 -7.15 17.51
C ARG A 243 -17.70 -8.06 16.56
N ILE A 244 -17.94 -9.28 17.02
CA ILE A 244 -18.78 -10.25 16.31
C ILE A 244 -20.24 -9.97 16.70
N VAL A 245 -21.13 -9.87 15.71
CA VAL A 245 -22.53 -9.42 15.93
C VAL A 245 -23.60 -10.43 15.52
N CYS A 246 -23.27 -11.47 14.73
CA CYS A 246 -24.15 -12.57 14.34
C CYS A 246 -23.31 -13.83 14.10
#